data_AF-A0A6A7KKD2-F1
#
_entry.id   AF-A0A6A7KKD2-F1
#
_cell.length_a   1.000
_cell.length_b   1.000
_cell.length_c   1.000
_cell.angle_alpha   90.00
_cell.angle_beta   90.00
_cell.angle_gamma   90.00
#
_symmetry.space_group_name_H-M   'P 1'
#
loop_
_entity.id
_entity.type
_entity.pdbx_description
1 polymer ?
#
loop_
_entity_poly.entity_id
_entity_poly.type
_entity_poly.pdbx_seq_one_letter_code
_entity_poly.pdbx_strand_id
1 'polypeptide(L)'
;MRVRPPAAAGEPAGEAVRQELLRIRAGLPDCGFRQRHERHPLLALATSAASQHIEGACERKGNKVTRRADAAPERWLRKTGRGLYCAPGDFYIDPSRTAARAVITHGHSDHARAGHDAVLTTAATAAIMRARYGAESAGAYDCALYGETRRFGDVAVRLLPAGHVLGSAQVVIEHAGCRVVVSGDYKRRRDPTCAGFEPIDCDLFITEATFALPVFRHPDDRGEIAKLLHSLAVFPDRCHLVGVYALGKAQRVIALLRESGWDRPIYLHGALIELCALYESLGVALGDLRPVSGERKKAMAGEIVLCPPGALNDRWSRGFPDPVTAMASGWMRVRQRARMGGIELPLILSDHADWDELIRTIHDMGAPRLWVTHGREEALVHYARSKGVEAEALSLVGFEEEGG
;
A
#
# COMPACT_ATOMS: atom_id res chain seq x y z
N MET A 1 35.59 -11.84 -35.15
CA MET A 1 35.67 -10.88 -34.03
C MET A 1 34.50 -11.20 -33.09
N ARG A 2 34.77 -11.95 -32.00
CA ARG A 2 33.73 -12.44 -31.06
C ARG A 2 33.48 -11.38 -29.99
N VAL A 3 32.26 -10.87 -29.87
CA VAL A 3 31.87 -9.99 -28.76
C VAL A 3 31.07 -10.82 -27.76
N ARG A 4 31.58 -10.89 -26.53
CA ARG A 4 30.96 -11.55 -25.36
C ARG A 4 29.71 -10.78 -24.92
N PRO A 5 28.65 -11.44 -24.43
CA PRO A 5 27.64 -10.78 -23.61
C PRO A 5 28.14 -10.67 -22.15
N PRO A 6 27.77 -9.64 -21.37
CA PRO A 6 27.93 -9.72 -19.93
C PRO A 6 26.76 -10.51 -19.33
N ALA A 7 27.11 -11.56 -18.60
CA ALA A 7 26.24 -12.19 -17.62
C ALA A 7 26.54 -11.60 -16.24
N ALA A 8 25.50 -11.28 -15.47
CA ALA A 8 25.44 -11.59 -14.03
C ALA A 8 24.00 -11.43 -13.53
N ALA A 9 23.53 -12.48 -12.88
CA ALA A 9 22.28 -12.56 -12.14
C ALA A 9 22.53 -12.34 -10.64
N GLY A 10 21.58 -11.70 -9.96
CA GLY A 10 21.17 -11.99 -8.57
C GLY A 10 21.99 -11.44 -7.39
N GLU A 11 21.41 -10.48 -6.64
CA GLU A 11 21.53 -10.30 -5.18
C GLU A 11 20.19 -9.73 -4.62
N PRO A 12 19.79 -10.02 -3.36
CA PRO A 12 18.42 -10.40 -3.02
C PRO A 12 17.68 -9.31 -2.23
N ALA A 13 16.55 -8.79 -2.73
CA ALA A 13 15.81 -7.63 -2.16
C ALA A 13 16.61 -6.31 -2.20
N GLY A 14 16.15 -5.34 -2.99
CA GLY A 14 16.69 -4.00 -3.06
C GLY A 14 16.77 -3.41 -1.67
N GLU A 15 18.00 -3.38 -1.17
CA GLU A 15 18.54 -2.55 -0.13
C GLU A 15 17.37 -2.08 0.81
N ALA A 16 16.92 -2.86 1.81
CA ALA A 16 15.54 -2.82 2.36
C ALA A 16 15.06 -1.44 2.89
N VAL A 17 14.47 -0.65 1.99
CA VAL A 17 14.24 0.81 2.07
C VAL A 17 15.55 1.64 2.29
N ARG A 18 16.75 1.12 1.96
CA ARG A 18 17.82 0.61 2.89
C ARG A 18 18.31 1.47 4.00
N GLN A 19 17.76 2.63 4.24
CA GLN A 19 17.80 3.17 5.60
C GLN A 19 16.46 3.82 5.98
N GLU A 20 15.35 3.30 5.43
CA GLU A 20 14.01 3.92 5.35
C GLU A 20 14.08 5.42 5.05
N LEU A 21 14.93 5.72 4.06
CA LEU A 21 15.58 7.00 3.81
C LEU A 21 16.55 7.31 4.95
N LEU A 22 17.85 7.25 4.65
CA LEU A 22 19.08 7.47 5.44
C LEU A 22 19.13 8.74 6.30
N ARG A 23 17.97 9.33 6.63
CA ARG A 23 17.49 10.72 6.41
C ARG A 23 15.94 10.68 6.33
N ILE A 24 15.21 10.46 7.42
CA ILE A 24 14.66 11.65 8.11
C ILE A 24 15.78 12.42 8.81
N ARG A 25 16.83 11.70 9.24
CA ARG A 25 18.17 12.13 9.71
C ARG A 25 18.63 13.48 9.13
N ALA A 26 18.17 14.56 9.73
CA ALA A 26 18.97 15.70 10.21
C ALA A 26 18.08 16.81 10.80
N GLY A 27 16.77 16.88 10.49
CA GLY A 27 16.00 18.07 10.90
C GLY A 27 14.48 18.05 10.72
N LEU A 28 13.78 17.22 11.49
CA LEU A 28 12.46 17.63 12.01
C LEU A 28 12.69 18.16 13.45
N PRO A 29 12.04 19.25 13.86
CA PRO A 29 12.39 19.97 15.09
C PRO A 29 12.21 19.08 16.33
N ASP A 30 13.19 19.24 17.22
CA ASP A 30 13.47 18.53 18.46
C ASP A 30 12.25 17.85 19.12
N CYS A 31 12.15 16.52 18.97
CA CYS A 31 11.28 15.70 19.79
C CYS A 31 11.95 15.57 21.16
N GLY A 32 11.85 16.63 21.97
CA GLY A 32 12.42 16.68 23.31
C GLY A 32 11.80 15.61 24.21
N PHE A 33 12.50 14.49 24.35
CA PHE A 33 12.20 13.52 25.40
C PHE A 33 13.50 13.11 26.10
N ARG A 34 13.77 13.76 27.25
CA ARG A 34 14.81 13.33 28.18
C ARG A 34 14.32 12.08 28.92
N GLN A 35 14.81 10.90 28.52
CA GLN A 35 14.87 9.77 29.45
C GLN A 35 16.11 9.94 30.34
N ARG A 36 15.91 10.12 31.63
CA ARG A 36 16.97 9.92 32.63
C ARG A 36 17.11 8.41 32.84
N HIS A 37 18.23 7.83 32.44
CA HIS A 37 18.69 6.58 33.04
C HIS A 37 20.21 6.60 33.20
N GLU A 38 20.62 6.20 34.40
CA GLU A 38 21.97 6.20 34.93
C GLU A 38 22.89 5.24 34.16
N ARG A 39 24.15 5.64 33.99
CA ARG A 39 25.19 4.87 33.31
C ARG A 39 25.83 3.86 34.26
N HIS A 40 26.10 2.65 33.77
CA HIS A 40 27.33 1.93 34.10
C HIS A 40 27.78 1.01 32.92
N PRO A 41 29.09 0.83 32.67
CA PRO A 41 29.61 0.32 31.38
C PRO A 41 30.19 -1.11 31.46
N LEU A 42 30.70 -1.59 30.29
CA LEU A 42 31.58 -2.76 30.00
C LEU A 42 30.84 -3.81 29.11
N LEU A 43 31.40 -4.42 28.06
CA LEU A 43 32.69 -4.38 27.35
C LEU A 43 32.48 -5.04 25.96
N ALA A 44 33.38 -4.74 25.02
CA ALA A 44 33.40 -5.21 23.63
C ALA A 44 34.02 -6.63 23.43
N LEU A 45 34.03 -7.05 22.14
CA LEU A 45 34.77 -8.14 21.44
C LEU A 45 33.89 -9.37 21.11
N ALA A 46 34.01 -10.08 19.98
CA ALA A 46 34.61 -9.90 18.66
C ALA A 46 34.24 -11.13 17.79
N THR A 47 34.16 -10.94 16.47
CA THR A 47 34.58 -11.84 15.36
C THR A 47 34.07 -13.29 15.17
N SER A 48 33.46 -13.48 13.99
CA SER A 48 33.66 -14.50 12.93
C SER A 48 33.66 -16.02 13.22
N ALA A 49 32.81 -16.75 12.49
CA ALA A 49 33.10 -18.01 11.78
C ALA A 49 31.83 -18.40 10.98
N ALA A 50 31.88 -18.42 9.64
CA ALA A 50 32.29 -19.52 8.76
C ALA A 50 31.12 -20.45 8.36
N SER A 51 30.89 -20.47 7.06
CA SER A 51 29.94 -21.29 6.31
C SER A 51 30.16 -22.79 6.51
N GLN A 52 29.07 -23.55 6.74
CA GLN A 52 29.00 -24.96 6.39
C GLN A 52 27.59 -25.31 5.89
N HIS A 53 27.53 -25.80 4.65
CA HIS A 53 26.39 -26.48 4.08
C HIS A 53 26.12 -27.77 4.85
N ILE A 54 24.85 -28.02 5.21
CA ILE A 54 24.34 -29.34 5.55
C ILE A 54 23.06 -29.55 4.75
N GLU A 55 23.13 -30.43 3.77
CA GLU A 55 21.97 -31.10 3.18
C GLU A 55 21.38 -32.04 4.24
N GLY A 56 20.11 -31.83 4.58
CA GLY A 56 19.39 -32.67 5.52
C GLY A 56 17.91 -32.70 5.15
N ALA A 57 17.51 -33.76 4.45
CA ALA A 57 16.10 -34.09 4.24
C ALA A 57 15.42 -34.29 5.60
N CYS A 58 14.43 -33.44 5.92
CA CYS A 58 13.62 -33.56 7.12
C CYS A 58 12.19 -33.94 6.72
N GLU A 59 11.87 -35.22 6.90
CA GLU A 59 10.51 -35.74 6.91
C GLU A 59 9.70 -35.03 8.00
N ARG A 60 8.67 -34.27 7.58
CA ARG A 60 7.72 -33.67 8.52
C ARG A 60 6.80 -34.75 9.09
N LYS A 61 7.21 -35.37 10.21
CA LYS A 61 6.29 -36.07 11.11
C LYS A 61 5.42 -35.02 11.80
N GLY A 62 4.13 -35.04 11.49
CA GLY A 62 3.13 -34.16 12.07
C GLY A 62 3.05 -34.33 13.59
N ASN A 63 3.53 -33.32 14.31
CA ASN A 63 3.28 -33.21 15.74
C ASN A 63 2.08 -32.26 15.90
N LYS A 64 0.91 -32.80 16.25
CA LYS A 64 -0.25 -32.01 16.69
C LYS A 64 0.10 -31.35 18.02
N VAL A 65 0.70 -30.16 17.98
CA VAL A 65 0.82 -29.29 19.15
C VAL A 65 -0.61 -28.94 19.57
N THR A 66 -0.97 -29.35 20.77
CA THR A 66 -2.21 -28.93 21.45
C THR A 66 -2.16 -27.41 21.64
N ARG A 67 -2.78 -26.66 20.71
CA ARG A 67 -2.93 -25.21 20.81
C ARG A 67 -3.67 -24.88 22.12
N ARG A 68 -3.05 -24.10 23.00
CA ARG A 68 -3.69 -23.62 24.25
C ARG A 68 -4.99 -22.90 23.89
N ALA A 69 -6.04 -23.06 24.70
CA ALA A 69 -7.34 -22.43 24.46
C ALA A 69 -7.27 -20.89 24.33
N ASP A 70 -6.26 -20.25 24.91
CA ASP A 70 -6.02 -18.80 24.83
C ASP A 70 -5.31 -18.35 23.53
N ALA A 71 -4.84 -19.28 22.71
CA ALA A 71 -4.20 -19.00 21.43
C ALA A 71 -5.22 -18.70 20.31
N ALA A 72 -6.54 -18.80 20.56
CA ALA A 72 -7.55 -18.48 19.57
C ALA A 72 -7.72 -16.94 19.46
N PRO A 73 -7.35 -16.30 18.33
CA PRO A 73 -7.39 -14.84 18.19
C PRO A 73 -8.79 -14.24 18.28
N GLU A 74 -9.86 -14.99 18.08
CA GLU A 74 -11.25 -14.56 18.31
C GLU A 74 -11.48 -14.07 19.76
N ARG A 75 -10.69 -14.59 20.71
CA ARG A 75 -10.85 -14.27 22.14
C ARG A 75 -10.29 -12.89 22.49
N TRP A 76 -9.27 -12.45 21.75
CA TRP A 76 -8.50 -11.26 22.07
C TRP A 76 -8.52 -10.18 20.96
N LEU A 77 -8.96 -10.53 19.76
CA LEU A 77 -9.19 -9.62 18.64
C LEU A 77 -10.68 -9.53 18.36
N ARG A 78 -11.26 -8.35 18.57
CA ARG A 78 -12.72 -8.14 18.57
C ARG A 78 -13.13 -7.12 17.52
N LYS A 79 -14.17 -7.44 16.77
CA LYS A 79 -14.86 -6.47 15.92
C LYS A 79 -15.67 -5.53 16.82
N THR A 80 -15.53 -4.22 16.62
CA THR A 80 -16.38 -3.22 17.27
C THR A 80 -16.88 -2.21 16.24
N GLY A 81 -17.83 -1.36 16.62
CA GLY A 81 -18.29 -0.27 15.74
C GLY A 81 -17.21 0.78 15.42
N ARG A 82 -16.05 0.75 16.09
CA ARG A 82 -14.90 1.62 15.81
C ARG A 82 -13.89 0.96 14.85
N GLY A 83 -13.91 -0.36 14.71
CA GLY A 83 -12.93 -1.11 13.93
C GLY A 83 -12.48 -2.39 14.63
N LEU A 84 -11.30 -2.89 14.26
CA LEU A 84 -10.72 -4.12 14.81
C LEU A 84 -9.91 -3.79 16.07
N TYR A 85 -10.31 -4.34 17.22
CA TYR A 85 -9.74 -4.04 18.53
C TYR A 85 -8.91 -5.19 19.08
N CYS A 86 -7.64 -4.94 19.38
CA CYS A 86 -6.77 -5.87 20.12
C CYS A 86 -6.91 -5.59 21.63
N ALA A 87 -7.65 -6.44 22.34
CA ALA A 87 -7.92 -6.27 23.77
C ALA A 87 -6.67 -6.32 24.67
N PRO A 88 -5.73 -7.29 24.53
CA PRO A 88 -4.55 -7.37 25.39
C PRO A 88 -3.53 -6.27 25.12
N GLY A 89 -3.49 -5.72 23.90
CA GLY A 89 -2.63 -4.60 23.52
C GLY A 89 -3.27 -3.23 23.73
N ASP A 90 -4.59 -3.20 23.96
CA ASP A 90 -5.39 -1.98 24.09
C ASP A 90 -5.12 -0.97 22.97
N PHE A 91 -5.33 -1.42 21.72
CA PHE A 91 -5.22 -0.61 20.51
C PHE A 91 -6.22 -1.05 19.44
N TYR A 92 -6.55 -0.14 18.53
CA TYR A 92 -7.35 -0.41 17.34
C TYR A 92 -6.47 -0.47 16.10
N ILE A 93 -6.84 -1.30 15.13
CA ILE A 93 -6.26 -1.29 13.77
C ILE A 93 -7.23 -0.53 12.86
N ASP A 94 -6.70 0.46 12.13
CA ASP A 94 -7.44 1.34 11.20
C ASP A 94 -8.82 1.79 11.73
N PRO A 95 -8.90 2.38 12.94
CA PRO A 95 -10.18 2.75 13.52
C PRO A 95 -10.89 3.85 12.71
N SER A 96 -12.17 3.64 12.42
CA SER A 96 -13.02 4.59 11.69
C SER A 96 -13.38 5.85 12.50
N ARG A 97 -13.08 5.85 13.81
CA ARG A 97 -13.27 6.96 14.74
C ARG A 97 -12.07 7.11 15.65
N THR A 98 -11.92 8.28 16.26
CA THR A 98 -10.89 8.58 17.26
C THR A 98 -10.72 7.47 18.30
N ALA A 99 -9.46 7.19 18.64
CA ALA A 99 -9.05 6.13 19.55
C ALA A 99 -7.83 6.58 20.36
N ALA A 100 -7.68 6.06 21.58
CA ALA A 100 -6.51 6.35 22.41
C ALA A 100 -5.22 5.80 21.77
N ARG A 101 -5.27 4.58 21.20
CA ARG A 101 -4.17 4.00 20.43
C ARG A 101 -4.69 3.43 19.13
N ALA A 102 -4.09 3.86 18.03
CA ALA A 102 -4.36 3.37 16.69
C ALA A 102 -3.08 2.80 16.07
N VAL A 103 -3.19 1.64 15.42
CA VAL A 103 -2.19 1.12 14.49
C VAL A 103 -2.74 1.35 13.10
N ILE A 104 -2.06 2.17 12.30
CA ILE A 104 -2.53 2.60 10.99
C ILE A 104 -1.73 1.90 9.89
N THR A 105 -2.41 1.15 9.03
CA THR A 105 -1.81 0.41 7.92
C THR A 105 -1.24 1.35 6.86
N HIS A 106 -2.00 2.37 6.47
CA HIS A 106 -1.59 3.32 5.44
C HIS A 106 -2.43 4.62 5.45
N GLY A 107 -2.01 5.60 4.64
CA GLY A 107 -2.54 6.97 4.69
C GLY A 107 -3.79 7.28 3.86
N HIS A 108 -4.53 6.28 3.35
CA HIS A 108 -5.84 6.56 2.76
C HIS A 108 -6.87 6.91 3.83
N SER A 109 -7.85 7.74 3.47
CA SER A 109 -8.75 8.35 4.44
C SER A 109 -9.75 7.40 5.07
N ASP A 110 -10.05 6.29 4.41
CA ASP A 110 -10.88 5.20 4.90
C ASP A 110 -10.14 4.34 5.96
N HIS A 111 -8.82 4.35 5.98
CA HIS A 111 -7.99 3.66 6.99
C HIS A 111 -7.43 4.61 8.08
N ALA A 112 -6.99 5.80 7.67
CA ALA A 112 -6.34 6.79 8.52
C ALA A 112 -7.29 7.94 8.86
N ARG A 113 -7.59 8.13 10.14
CA ARG A 113 -8.34 9.27 10.67
C ARG A 113 -7.45 10.13 11.57
N ALA A 114 -7.86 11.38 11.75
CA ALA A 114 -7.19 12.30 12.67
C ALA A 114 -7.77 12.20 14.09
N GLY A 115 -7.03 12.76 15.05
CA GLY A 115 -7.47 12.95 16.43
C GLY A 115 -7.17 11.78 17.37
N HIS A 116 -6.44 10.76 16.94
CA HIS A 116 -5.98 9.69 17.82
C HIS A 116 -4.94 10.22 18.83
N ASP A 117 -4.94 9.72 20.07
CA ASP A 117 -3.97 10.18 21.08
C ASP A 117 -2.55 9.69 20.76
N ALA A 118 -2.42 8.41 20.34
CA ALA A 118 -1.18 7.82 19.87
C ALA A 118 -1.40 6.95 18.62
N VAL A 119 -0.52 7.11 17.62
CA VAL A 119 -0.55 6.36 16.36
C VAL A 119 0.76 5.61 16.16
N LEU A 120 0.68 4.28 16.05
CA LEU A 120 1.77 3.44 15.51
C LEU A 120 1.58 3.28 14.01
N THR A 121 2.58 3.68 13.21
CA THR A 121 2.56 3.50 11.76
C THR A 121 3.98 3.64 11.18
N THR A 122 4.14 3.58 9.85
CA THR A 122 5.42 3.88 9.20
C THR A 122 5.64 5.39 9.13
N ALA A 123 6.89 5.83 9.03
CA ALA A 123 7.20 7.26 8.93
C ALA A 123 6.53 7.94 7.72
N ALA A 124 6.49 7.25 6.57
CA ALA A 124 5.84 7.77 5.37
C ALA A 124 4.32 7.90 5.55
N THR A 125 3.65 6.91 6.16
CA THR A 125 2.22 7.02 6.47
C THR A 125 1.95 8.17 7.44
N ALA A 126 2.78 8.35 8.47
CA ALA A 126 2.65 9.49 9.38
C ALA A 126 2.82 10.84 8.66
N ALA A 127 3.75 10.94 7.69
CA ALA A 127 3.92 12.14 6.88
C ALA A 127 2.70 12.42 5.99
N ILE A 128 2.11 11.37 5.38
CA ILE A 128 0.88 11.48 4.59
C ILE A 128 -0.30 11.94 5.45
N MET A 129 -0.44 11.39 6.66
CA MET A 129 -1.49 11.83 7.60
C MET A 129 -1.33 13.30 7.95
N ARG A 130 -0.10 13.78 8.22
CA ARG A 130 0.16 15.19 8.52
C ARG A 130 -0.15 16.12 7.36
N ALA A 131 0.18 15.72 6.13
CA ALA A 131 -0.17 16.50 4.93
C ALA A 131 -1.70 16.61 4.77
N ARG A 132 -2.44 15.52 5.00
CA ARG A 132 -3.90 15.50 4.84
C ARG A 132 -4.66 16.21 5.96
N TYR A 133 -4.19 16.08 7.20
CA TYR A 133 -4.97 16.43 8.39
C TYR A 133 -4.29 17.47 9.28
N GLY A 134 -3.14 18.00 8.87
CA GLY A 134 -2.35 18.98 9.63
C GLY A 134 -1.31 18.34 10.55
N ALA A 135 -0.37 19.15 11.03
CA ALA A 135 0.75 18.66 11.86
C ALA A 135 0.32 17.99 13.18
N GLU A 136 -0.84 18.39 13.71
CA GLU A 136 -1.45 17.90 14.95
C GLU A 136 -2.51 16.80 14.70
N SER A 137 -2.40 16.09 13.57
CA SER A 137 -3.33 15.03 13.17
C SER A 137 -3.43 13.86 14.17
N ALA A 138 -2.46 13.70 15.07
CA ALA A 138 -2.50 12.80 16.22
C ALA A 138 -1.70 13.42 17.37
N GLY A 139 -2.01 13.02 18.61
CA GLY A 139 -1.30 13.50 19.81
C GLY A 139 0.18 13.06 19.82
N ALA A 140 0.46 11.85 19.36
CA ALA A 140 1.80 11.31 19.19
C ALA A 140 1.87 10.32 18.02
N TYR A 141 3.01 10.31 17.33
CA TYR A 141 3.34 9.32 16.30
C TYR A 141 4.51 8.46 16.77
N ASP A 142 4.28 7.16 16.89
CA ASP A 142 5.31 6.13 16.99
C ASP A 142 5.57 5.58 15.57
N CYS A 143 6.67 6.02 14.97
CA CYS A 143 7.05 5.59 13.62
C CYS A 143 7.96 4.37 13.72
N ALA A 144 7.50 3.22 13.24
CA ALA A 144 8.27 1.98 13.22
C ALA A 144 8.90 1.73 11.84
N LEU A 145 10.11 1.17 11.84
CA LEU A 145 10.70 0.57 10.64
C LEU A 145 9.99 -0.75 10.33
N TYR A 146 10.00 -1.15 9.05
CA TYR A 146 9.52 -2.48 8.69
C TYR A 146 10.29 -3.57 9.45
N GLY A 147 9.55 -4.55 9.98
CA GLY A 147 10.07 -5.65 10.79
C GLY A 147 10.38 -5.29 12.24
N GLU A 148 10.40 -4.00 12.60
CA GLU A 148 10.69 -3.55 13.96
C GLU A 148 9.56 -3.92 14.92
N THR A 149 9.91 -4.48 16.08
CA THR A 149 8.92 -4.91 17.07
C THR A 149 8.60 -3.79 18.06
N ARG A 150 7.31 -3.46 18.15
CA ARG A 150 6.72 -2.65 19.22
C ARG A 150 5.98 -3.56 20.19
N ARG A 151 6.04 -3.26 21.48
CA ARG A 151 5.36 -4.05 22.52
C ARG A 151 4.27 -3.24 23.21
N PHE A 152 3.09 -3.85 23.31
CA PHE A 152 1.95 -3.34 24.05
C PHE A 152 1.55 -4.41 25.07
N GLY A 153 2.11 -4.32 26.28
CA GLY A 153 2.05 -5.42 27.25
C GLY A 153 2.67 -6.70 26.67
N ASP A 154 1.90 -7.79 26.71
CA ASP A 154 2.30 -9.11 26.18
C ASP A 154 2.06 -9.27 24.66
N VAL A 155 1.64 -8.20 23.97
CA VAL A 155 1.42 -8.20 22.52
C VAL A 155 2.64 -7.61 21.81
N ALA A 156 3.18 -8.35 20.85
CA ALA A 156 4.19 -7.84 19.93
C ALA A 156 3.52 -7.43 18.61
N VAL A 157 3.83 -6.22 18.14
CA VAL A 157 3.33 -5.67 16.87
C VAL A 157 4.53 -5.35 15.97
N ARG A 158 4.45 -5.77 14.70
CA ARG A 158 5.42 -5.42 13.65
C ARG A 158 4.66 -4.92 12.43
N LEU A 159 5.28 -3.99 11.70
CA LEU A 159 4.80 -3.54 10.39
C LEU A 159 5.62 -4.25 9.31
N LEU A 160 4.97 -4.83 8.30
CA LEU A 160 5.64 -5.38 7.12
C LEU A 160 5.13 -4.70 5.85
N PRO A 161 5.92 -4.58 4.77
CA PRO A 161 5.47 -3.93 3.55
C PRO A 161 4.18 -4.54 2.95
N ALA A 162 3.25 -3.68 2.51
CA ALA A 162 2.00 -4.10 1.86
C ALA A 162 1.97 -3.87 0.33
N GLY A 163 2.91 -3.11 -0.24
CA GLY A 163 2.93 -2.86 -1.69
C GLY A 163 1.82 -1.95 -2.24
N HIS A 164 0.95 -1.40 -1.39
CA HIS A 164 -0.21 -0.61 -1.83
C HIS A 164 0.15 0.82 -2.22
N VAL A 165 0.63 1.62 -1.25
CA VAL A 165 1.10 3.01 -1.40
C VAL A 165 2.38 3.23 -0.59
N LEU A 166 3.06 4.37 -0.77
CA LEU A 166 4.26 4.70 0.01
C LEU A 166 3.99 4.61 1.51
N GLY A 167 4.77 3.80 2.23
CA GLY A 167 4.61 3.56 3.67
C GLY A 167 3.51 2.55 4.05
N SER A 168 2.75 2.00 3.10
CA SER A 168 1.72 1.01 3.41
C SER A 168 2.28 -0.24 4.08
N ALA A 169 1.57 -0.74 5.09
CA ALA A 169 2.03 -1.83 5.91
C ALA A 169 0.93 -2.82 6.28
N GLN A 170 1.29 -4.10 6.26
CA GLN A 170 0.63 -5.16 6.98
C GLN A 170 0.94 -5.02 8.47
N VAL A 171 -0.05 -5.27 9.33
CA VAL A 171 0.10 -5.28 10.78
C VAL A 171 0.20 -6.72 11.26
N VAL A 172 1.37 -7.12 11.72
CA VAL A 172 1.63 -8.44 12.30
C VAL A 172 1.51 -8.36 13.81
N ILE A 173 0.57 -9.13 14.38
CA ILE A 173 0.26 -9.14 15.81
C ILE A 173 0.57 -10.54 16.34
N GLU A 174 1.47 -10.62 17.32
CA GLU A 174 1.85 -11.87 17.98
C GLU A 174 1.48 -11.82 19.46
N HIS A 175 0.63 -12.76 19.88
CA HIS A 175 0.16 -12.87 21.26
C HIS A 175 -0.21 -14.33 21.59
N ALA A 176 0.13 -14.78 22.80
CA ALA A 176 -0.18 -16.13 23.31
C ALA A 176 0.21 -17.29 22.36
N GLY A 177 1.30 -17.13 21.59
CA GLY A 177 1.77 -18.12 20.63
C GLY A 177 0.97 -18.19 19.31
N CYS A 178 0.10 -17.21 19.07
CA CYS A 178 -0.66 -17.04 17.83
C CYS A 178 -0.19 -15.80 17.07
N ARG A 179 -0.07 -15.91 15.75
CA ARG A 179 0.22 -14.78 14.85
C ARG A 179 -0.98 -14.44 13.99
N VAL A 180 -1.43 -13.19 14.07
CA VAL A 180 -2.45 -12.61 13.20
C VAL A 180 -1.79 -11.59 12.27
N VAL A 181 -2.18 -11.59 11.01
CA VAL A 181 -1.72 -10.59 10.04
C VAL A 181 -2.93 -9.87 9.46
N VAL A 182 -2.98 -8.55 9.64
CA VAL A 182 -3.93 -7.67 8.96
C VAL A 182 -3.23 -7.07 7.75
N SER A 183 -3.72 -7.34 6.54
CA SER A 183 -3.06 -6.88 5.33
C SER A 183 -3.12 -5.36 5.15
N GLY A 184 -4.19 -4.73 5.63
CA GLY A 184 -4.64 -3.45 5.07
C GLY A 184 -4.98 -3.63 3.58
N ASP A 185 -4.92 -2.55 2.82
CA ASP A 185 -4.89 -2.65 1.37
C ASP A 185 -3.51 -3.08 0.89
N TYR A 186 -3.47 -3.91 -0.16
CA TYR A 186 -2.21 -4.43 -0.69
C TYR A 186 -2.30 -4.73 -2.17
N LYS A 187 -1.14 -4.73 -2.83
CA LYS A 187 -0.96 -5.36 -4.14
C LYS A 187 0.36 -6.11 -4.17
N ARG A 188 0.46 -7.14 -5.00
CA ARG A 188 1.69 -7.94 -5.13
C ARG A 188 2.55 -7.54 -6.32
N ARG A 189 1.97 -6.88 -7.31
CA ARG A 189 2.73 -6.33 -8.45
C ARG A 189 3.77 -5.33 -7.97
N ARG A 190 4.90 -5.29 -8.68
CA ARG A 190 5.93 -4.27 -8.46
C ARG A 190 5.32 -2.89 -8.61
N ASP A 191 5.64 -2.01 -7.66
CA ASP A 191 5.38 -0.59 -7.74
C ASP A 191 6.69 0.15 -7.50
N PRO A 192 7.15 1.01 -8.42
CA PRO A 192 8.37 1.78 -8.22
C PRO A 192 8.26 2.84 -7.11
N THR A 193 7.07 3.08 -6.56
CA THR A 193 6.79 4.14 -5.57
C THR A 193 6.63 3.64 -4.14
N CYS A 194 6.68 2.33 -3.89
CA CYS A 194 6.57 1.78 -2.54
C CYS A 194 7.27 0.41 -2.39
N ALA A 195 7.46 -0.02 -1.13
CA ALA A 195 8.04 -1.32 -0.84
C ALA A 195 7.05 -2.44 -1.19
N GLY A 196 7.52 -3.49 -1.86
CA GLY A 196 6.68 -4.60 -2.34
C GLY A 196 6.14 -5.49 -1.21
N PHE A 197 4.96 -6.06 -1.40
CA PHE A 197 4.30 -6.95 -0.44
C PHE A 197 5.18 -8.14 -0.02
N GLU A 198 5.34 -8.33 1.29
CA GLU A 198 6.11 -9.43 1.88
C GLU A 198 5.17 -10.47 2.55
N PRO A 199 5.02 -11.69 1.99
CA PRO A 199 4.22 -12.73 2.62
C PRO A 199 4.89 -13.25 3.90
N ILE A 200 4.07 -13.60 4.91
CA ILE A 200 4.52 -14.21 6.15
C ILE A 200 3.50 -15.24 6.65
N ASP A 201 3.99 -16.41 7.07
CA ASP A 201 3.16 -17.45 7.68
C ASP A 201 2.43 -16.92 8.92
N CYS A 202 1.14 -17.22 9.05
CA CYS A 202 0.32 -16.81 10.19
C CYS A 202 -0.80 -17.82 10.52
N ASP A 203 -1.44 -17.65 11.69
CA ASP A 203 -2.57 -18.49 12.13
C ASP A 203 -3.94 -17.93 11.72
N LEU A 204 -3.98 -16.62 11.45
CA LEU A 204 -5.14 -15.91 10.93
C LEU A 204 -4.64 -14.81 9.99
N PHE A 205 -5.11 -14.85 8.76
CA PHE A 205 -4.92 -13.77 7.80
C PHE A 205 -6.21 -12.96 7.67
N ILE A 206 -6.09 -11.63 7.74
CA ILE A 206 -7.21 -10.70 7.55
C ILE A 206 -6.89 -9.91 6.28
N THR A 207 -7.66 -10.13 5.21
CA THR A 207 -7.39 -9.61 3.86
C THR A 207 -8.47 -8.65 3.37
N GLU A 208 -8.07 -7.67 2.55
CA GLU A 208 -9.01 -6.88 1.73
C GLU A 208 -9.67 -7.72 0.62
N ALA A 209 -10.73 -7.18 0.01
CA ALA A 209 -11.56 -7.83 -1.00
C ALA A 209 -12.02 -6.86 -2.12
N THR A 210 -11.26 -5.80 -2.39
CA THR A 210 -11.66 -4.74 -3.33
C THR A 210 -11.96 -5.31 -4.72
N PHE A 211 -11.11 -6.20 -5.20
CA PHE A 211 -11.24 -6.89 -6.49
C PHE A 211 -11.46 -8.40 -6.34
N ALA A 212 -12.18 -8.82 -5.30
CA ALA A 212 -12.45 -10.22 -4.94
C ALA A 212 -13.46 -10.96 -5.83
N LEU A 213 -13.62 -10.56 -7.10
CA LEU A 213 -14.42 -11.31 -8.08
C LEU A 213 -13.53 -11.80 -9.24
N PRO A 214 -13.71 -13.04 -9.75
CA PRO A 214 -12.90 -13.61 -10.84
C PRO A 214 -12.81 -12.79 -12.14
N VAL A 215 -13.72 -11.84 -12.34
CA VAL A 215 -13.72 -10.92 -13.50
C VAL A 215 -12.60 -9.88 -13.40
N PHE A 216 -12.15 -9.55 -12.19
CA PHE A 216 -11.07 -8.60 -11.93
C PHE A 216 -9.72 -9.29 -12.00
N ARG A 217 -9.24 -9.45 -13.24
CA ARG A 217 -7.87 -9.82 -13.55
C ARG A 217 -7.21 -8.67 -14.29
N HIS A 218 -6.21 -8.06 -13.67
CA HIS A 218 -5.56 -6.87 -14.20
C HIS A 218 -4.43 -7.28 -15.18
N PRO A 219 -4.31 -6.60 -16.34
CA PRO A 219 -3.22 -6.82 -17.27
C PRO A 219 -1.88 -6.33 -16.69
N ASP A 220 -0.79 -6.54 -17.44
CA ASP A 220 0.51 -5.92 -17.13
C ASP A 220 0.40 -4.39 -17.22
N ASP A 221 0.96 -3.69 -16.23
CA ASP A 221 0.82 -2.24 -16.10
C ASP A 221 1.59 -1.47 -17.18
N ARG A 222 2.73 -1.98 -17.64
CA ARG A 222 3.45 -1.41 -18.79
C ARG A 222 2.62 -1.47 -20.05
N GLY A 223 1.82 -2.53 -20.21
CA GLY A 223 0.86 -2.65 -21.33
C GLY A 223 -0.18 -1.52 -21.31
N GLU A 224 -0.70 -1.16 -20.14
CA GLU A 224 -1.67 -0.06 -20.01
C GLU A 224 -1.01 1.31 -20.25
N ILE A 225 0.22 1.53 -19.77
CA ILE A 225 0.96 2.76 -20.07
C ILE A 225 1.30 2.86 -21.57
N ALA A 226 1.67 1.75 -22.21
CA ALA A 226 1.91 1.72 -23.65
C ALA A 226 0.66 2.08 -24.45
N LYS A 227 -0.55 1.70 -23.99
CA LYS A 227 -1.81 2.14 -24.61
C LYS A 227 -1.99 3.66 -24.53
N LEU A 228 -1.68 4.26 -23.38
CA LEU A 228 -1.73 5.72 -23.21
C LEU A 228 -0.75 6.43 -24.15
N LEU A 229 0.51 6.00 -24.17
CA LEU A 229 1.54 6.56 -25.04
C LEU A 229 1.21 6.37 -26.54
N HIS A 230 0.64 5.23 -26.91
CA HIS A 230 0.17 5.01 -28.27
C HIS A 230 -0.96 5.97 -28.65
N SER A 231 -1.94 6.19 -27.77
CA SER A 231 -3.01 7.16 -27.99
C SER A 231 -2.48 8.58 -28.21
N LEU A 232 -1.48 9.00 -27.42
CA LEU A 232 -0.78 10.28 -27.62
C LEU A 232 -0.11 10.39 -28.99
N ALA A 233 0.53 9.32 -29.46
CA ALA A 233 1.18 9.30 -30.76
C ALA A 233 0.18 9.37 -31.93
N VAL A 234 -1.01 8.77 -31.78
CA VAL A 234 -2.09 8.82 -32.78
C VAL A 234 -2.80 10.17 -32.79
N PHE A 235 -2.91 10.82 -31.63
CA PHE A 235 -3.64 12.09 -31.47
C PHE A 235 -2.73 13.20 -30.89
N PRO A 236 -1.70 13.64 -31.63
CA PRO A 236 -0.69 14.58 -31.12
C PRO A 236 -1.24 15.98 -30.84
N ASP A 237 -2.37 16.36 -31.45
CA ASP A 237 -3.01 17.67 -31.25
C ASP A 237 -3.99 17.69 -30.07
N ARG A 238 -4.27 16.52 -29.46
CA ARG A 238 -5.21 16.36 -28.34
C ARG A 238 -4.45 16.34 -27.01
N CYS A 239 -5.08 16.80 -25.95
CA CYS A 239 -4.56 16.70 -24.59
C CYS A 239 -5.11 15.45 -23.89
N HIS A 240 -4.27 14.64 -23.24
CA HIS A 240 -4.74 13.44 -22.53
C HIS A 240 -4.96 13.75 -21.05
N LEU A 241 -6.23 13.82 -20.65
CA LEU A 241 -6.62 13.98 -19.25
C LEU A 241 -6.76 12.59 -18.62
N VAL A 242 -5.89 12.25 -17.67
CA VAL A 242 -5.88 10.94 -17.02
C VAL A 242 -6.37 11.06 -15.58
N GLY A 243 -7.53 10.47 -15.32
CA GLY A 243 -8.14 10.37 -14.00
C GLY A 243 -7.34 9.42 -13.10
N VAL A 244 -6.87 9.94 -11.97
CA VAL A 244 -6.06 9.23 -10.97
C VAL A 244 -6.47 9.63 -9.56
N TYR A 245 -6.45 8.68 -8.61
CA TYR A 245 -6.55 9.01 -7.19
C TYR A 245 -5.29 9.76 -6.73
N ALA A 246 -5.47 10.71 -5.80
CA ALA A 246 -4.40 11.63 -5.41
C ALA A 246 -3.25 10.97 -4.62
N LEU A 247 -3.54 9.91 -3.87
CA LEU A 247 -2.56 9.09 -3.17
C LEU A 247 -2.42 7.74 -3.88
N GLY A 248 -1.18 7.27 -4.04
CA GLY A 248 -0.86 6.01 -4.69
C GLY A 248 -0.95 6.10 -6.21
N LYS A 249 -2.17 6.21 -6.75
CA LYS A 249 -2.43 6.07 -8.19
C LYS A 249 -1.69 7.11 -9.03
N ALA A 250 -1.77 8.39 -8.65
CA ALA A 250 -1.09 9.46 -9.38
C ALA A 250 0.42 9.22 -9.46
N GLN A 251 1.05 8.93 -8.32
CA GLN A 251 2.48 8.73 -8.21
C GLN A 251 2.93 7.49 -8.98
N ARG A 252 2.18 6.39 -8.90
CA ARG A 252 2.48 5.18 -9.66
C ARG A 252 2.35 5.39 -11.17
N VAL A 253 1.29 6.06 -11.65
CA VAL A 253 1.13 6.37 -13.08
C VAL A 253 2.29 7.24 -13.57
N ILE A 254 2.70 8.26 -12.81
CA ILE A 254 3.87 9.09 -13.12
C ILE A 254 5.12 8.24 -13.24
N ALA A 255 5.42 7.40 -12.24
CA ALA A 255 6.63 6.59 -12.23
C ALA A 255 6.66 5.58 -13.39
N LEU A 256 5.53 4.93 -13.70
CA LEU A 256 5.45 4.01 -14.83
C LEU A 256 5.57 4.73 -16.19
N LEU A 257 5.07 5.97 -16.31
CA LEU A 257 5.31 6.82 -17.48
C LEU A 257 6.80 7.13 -17.66
N ARG A 258 7.52 7.45 -16.57
CA ARG A 258 8.98 7.65 -16.61
C ARG A 258 9.72 6.38 -17.04
N GLU A 259 9.37 5.22 -16.44
CA GLU A 259 9.95 3.94 -16.82
C GLU A 259 9.67 3.56 -18.29
N SER A 260 8.59 4.11 -18.86
CA SER A 260 8.22 3.93 -20.28
C SER A 260 8.82 4.99 -21.22
N GLY A 261 9.72 5.85 -20.74
CA GLY A 261 10.44 6.84 -21.54
C GLY A 261 9.72 8.17 -21.74
N TRP A 262 8.66 8.47 -20.97
CA TRP A 262 8.07 9.81 -20.98
C TRP A 262 8.91 10.77 -20.14
N ASP A 263 9.89 11.42 -20.77
CA ASP A 263 10.78 12.39 -20.11
C ASP A 263 10.24 13.84 -20.16
N ARG A 264 9.17 14.07 -20.93
CA ARG A 264 8.48 15.36 -21.01
C ARG A 264 7.78 15.71 -19.68
N PRO A 265 7.46 16.99 -19.45
CA PRO A 265 6.67 17.37 -18.28
C PRO A 265 5.38 16.56 -18.15
N ILE A 266 4.97 16.28 -16.92
CA ILE A 266 3.60 15.79 -16.63
C ILE A 266 2.88 16.90 -15.88
N TYR A 267 1.71 17.28 -16.37
CA TYR A 267 0.94 18.37 -15.79
C TYR A 267 -0.03 17.86 -14.75
N LEU A 268 -0.15 18.57 -13.63
CA LEU A 268 -0.97 18.14 -12.49
C LEU A 268 -2.10 19.14 -12.22
N HIS A 269 -3.30 18.60 -12.05
CA HIS A 269 -4.37 19.30 -11.35
C HIS A 269 -3.91 19.63 -9.91
N GLY A 270 -4.34 20.78 -9.39
CA GLY A 270 -3.93 21.30 -8.07
C GLY A 270 -4.05 20.28 -6.93
N ALA A 271 -5.15 19.53 -6.91
CA ALA A 271 -5.43 18.48 -5.94
C ALA A 271 -4.41 17.32 -5.87
N LEU A 272 -3.51 17.19 -6.86
CA LEU A 272 -2.48 16.14 -6.88
C LEU A 272 -1.10 16.62 -6.42
N ILE A 273 -0.89 17.95 -6.39
CA ILE A 273 0.45 18.55 -6.24
C ILE A 273 1.07 18.20 -4.89
N GLU A 274 0.34 18.43 -3.80
CA GLU A 274 0.89 18.32 -2.44
C GLU A 274 1.39 16.90 -2.14
N LEU A 275 0.63 15.88 -2.50
CA LEU A 275 1.03 14.49 -2.27
C LEU A 275 2.14 14.02 -3.21
N CYS A 276 2.20 14.52 -4.46
CA CYS A 276 3.35 14.24 -5.33
C CYS A 276 4.63 14.88 -4.76
N ALA A 277 4.56 16.14 -4.33
CA ALA A 277 5.69 16.83 -3.71
C ALA A 277 6.14 16.13 -2.41
N LEU A 278 5.20 15.61 -1.62
CA LEU A 278 5.51 14.80 -0.44
C LEU A 278 6.29 13.54 -0.83
N TYR A 279 5.85 12.81 -1.86
CA TYR A 279 6.56 11.62 -2.34
C TYR A 279 8.00 11.95 -2.79
N GLU A 280 8.20 13.07 -3.50
CA GLU A 280 9.54 13.53 -3.88
C GLU A 280 10.41 13.90 -2.67
N SER A 281 9.83 14.57 -1.67
CA SER A 281 10.54 14.89 -0.42
C SER A 281 10.95 13.63 0.37
N LEU A 282 10.22 12.53 0.16
CA LEU A 282 10.50 11.20 0.69
C LEU A 282 11.32 10.33 -0.29
N GLY A 283 11.96 10.95 -1.28
CA GLY A 283 12.94 10.28 -2.14
C GLY A 283 12.36 9.46 -3.31
N VAL A 284 11.05 9.54 -3.57
CA VAL A 284 10.46 8.94 -4.78
C VAL A 284 10.67 9.89 -5.96
N ALA A 285 11.49 9.51 -6.93
CA ALA A 285 11.78 10.35 -8.09
C ALA A 285 10.59 10.37 -9.08
N LEU A 286 9.83 11.47 -9.10
CA LEU A 286 8.67 11.64 -10.00
C LEU A 286 9.00 12.47 -11.27
N GLY A 287 10.14 13.17 -11.29
CA GLY A 287 10.64 13.92 -12.45
C GLY A 287 9.97 15.29 -12.61
N ASP A 288 9.95 15.85 -13.82
CA ASP A 288 9.38 17.18 -14.07
C ASP A 288 7.84 17.16 -13.98
N LEU A 289 7.32 17.67 -12.87
CA LEU A 289 5.89 17.84 -12.59
C LEU A 289 5.51 19.31 -12.57
N ARG A 290 4.49 19.70 -13.35
CA ARG A 290 4.08 21.11 -13.48
C ARG A 290 2.61 21.33 -13.11
N PRO A 291 2.29 22.35 -12.30
CA PRO A 291 0.89 22.68 -12.03
C PRO A 291 0.20 23.20 -13.29
N VAL A 292 -1.04 22.75 -13.53
CA VAL A 292 -1.85 23.28 -14.65
C VAL A 292 -2.13 24.78 -14.49
N SER A 293 -2.28 25.27 -13.25
CA SER A 293 -2.59 26.68 -12.97
C SER A 293 -1.49 27.65 -13.41
N GLY A 294 -0.25 27.19 -13.59
CA GLY A 294 0.87 28.01 -14.03
C GLY A 294 0.96 28.19 -15.55
N GLU A 295 0.08 27.55 -16.32
CA GLU A 295 0.24 27.36 -17.76
C GLU A 295 -1.06 27.65 -18.53
N ARG A 296 -0.92 28.03 -19.80
CA ARG A 296 -2.10 28.18 -20.67
C ARG A 296 -2.56 26.79 -21.11
N LYS A 297 -3.73 26.33 -20.63
CA LYS A 297 -4.31 25.02 -21.02
C LYS A 297 -4.28 24.74 -22.52
N LYS A 298 -4.51 25.76 -23.36
CA LYS A 298 -4.46 25.64 -24.83
C LYS A 298 -3.11 25.20 -25.40
N ALA A 299 -2.02 25.36 -24.63
CA ALA A 299 -0.68 24.92 -25.01
C ALA A 299 -0.39 23.45 -24.67
N MET A 300 -1.33 22.74 -24.03
CA MET A 300 -1.15 21.35 -23.58
C MET A 300 -1.59 20.31 -24.62
N ALA A 301 -1.58 20.67 -25.90
CA ALA A 301 -1.79 19.69 -26.98
C ALA A 301 -0.62 18.69 -26.99
N GLY A 302 -0.93 17.40 -27.08
CA GLY A 302 0.08 16.34 -27.06
C GLY A 302 0.76 16.14 -25.71
N GLU A 303 0.18 16.67 -24.63
CA GLU A 303 0.68 16.53 -23.26
C GLU A 303 -0.22 15.62 -22.40
N ILE A 304 0.37 15.08 -21.33
CA ILE A 304 -0.34 14.31 -20.30
C ILE A 304 -0.67 15.22 -19.13
N VAL A 305 -1.95 15.27 -18.76
CA VAL A 305 -2.44 15.97 -17.58
C VAL A 305 -3.11 14.97 -16.65
N LEU A 306 -2.61 14.86 -15.41
CA LEU A 306 -3.24 14.04 -14.38
C LEU A 306 -4.24 14.87 -13.58
N CYS A 307 -5.40 14.30 -13.28
CA CYS A 307 -6.43 14.94 -12.46
C CYS A 307 -7.22 13.94 -11.60
N PRO A 308 -7.89 14.39 -10.53
CA PRO A 308 -8.86 13.55 -9.83
C PRO A 308 -9.98 13.09 -10.78
N PRO A 309 -10.55 11.88 -10.62
CA PRO A 309 -11.60 11.37 -11.52
C PRO A 309 -12.79 12.32 -11.67
N GLY A 310 -13.20 13.00 -10.59
CA GLY A 310 -14.29 13.98 -10.62
C GLY A 310 -14.04 15.19 -11.53
N ALA A 311 -12.78 15.50 -11.86
CA ALA A 311 -12.43 16.63 -12.73
C ALA A 311 -12.54 16.29 -14.24
N LEU A 312 -12.60 15.01 -14.61
CA LEU A 312 -12.62 14.57 -16.01
C LEU A 312 -13.81 15.12 -16.80
N ASN A 313 -14.99 15.21 -16.16
CA ASN A 313 -16.23 15.63 -16.81
C ASN A 313 -16.70 17.03 -16.40
N ASP A 314 -15.96 17.72 -15.53
CA ASP A 314 -16.34 19.04 -15.03
C ASP A 314 -15.89 20.17 -15.99
N ARG A 315 -16.38 21.40 -15.79
CA ARG A 315 -16.03 22.59 -16.58
C ARG A 315 -14.52 22.80 -16.69
N TRP A 316 -13.74 22.36 -15.71
CA TRP A 316 -12.28 22.42 -15.74
C TRP A 316 -11.66 21.69 -16.94
N SER A 317 -12.17 20.53 -17.34
CA SER A 317 -11.65 19.71 -18.46
C SER A 317 -11.90 20.34 -19.83
N ARG A 318 -12.96 21.14 -19.96
CA ARG A 318 -13.37 21.75 -21.25
C ARG A 318 -12.41 22.82 -21.77
N GLY A 319 -11.48 23.27 -20.93
CA GLY A 319 -10.49 24.29 -21.30
C GLY A 319 -9.26 23.75 -22.03
N PHE A 320 -9.12 22.43 -22.17
CA PHE A 320 -7.98 21.78 -22.82
C PHE A 320 -8.23 21.56 -24.32
N PRO A 321 -7.18 21.45 -25.16
CA PRO A 321 -7.29 21.12 -26.57
C PRO A 321 -7.88 19.72 -26.77
N ASP A 322 -9.11 19.66 -27.28
CA ASP A 322 -9.85 18.42 -27.64
C ASP A 322 -9.51 17.23 -26.72
N PRO A 323 -9.87 17.31 -25.41
CA PRO A 323 -9.30 16.41 -24.41
C PRO A 323 -9.70 14.96 -24.68
N VAL A 324 -8.73 14.04 -24.64
CA VAL A 324 -8.97 12.59 -24.52
C VAL A 324 -9.20 12.28 -23.05
N THR A 325 -10.38 11.76 -22.73
CA THR A 325 -10.70 11.38 -21.35
C THR A 325 -10.21 9.96 -21.07
N ALA A 326 -9.18 9.82 -20.24
CA ALA A 326 -8.63 8.56 -19.78
C ALA A 326 -8.84 8.39 -18.26
N MET A 327 -8.91 7.15 -17.78
CA MET A 327 -8.99 6.87 -16.34
C MET A 327 -8.16 5.65 -16.00
N ALA A 328 -7.31 5.76 -14.97
CA ALA A 328 -6.50 4.66 -14.46
C ALA A 328 -7.13 4.06 -13.20
N SER A 329 -7.80 2.93 -13.35
CA SER A 329 -8.46 2.22 -12.25
C SER A 329 -8.69 0.74 -12.58
N GLY A 330 -8.62 -0.15 -11.59
CA GLY A 330 -9.00 -1.57 -11.76
C GLY A 330 -10.45 -1.74 -12.24
N TRP A 331 -11.32 -0.81 -11.85
CA TRP A 331 -12.72 -0.77 -12.27
C TRP A 331 -12.91 -0.55 -13.77
N MET A 332 -11.89 -0.05 -14.48
CA MET A 332 -11.92 0.08 -15.94
C MET A 332 -11.96 -1.26 -16.68
N ARG A 333 -11.78 -2.38 -15.96
CA ARG A 333 -12.11 -3.72 -16.46
C ARG A 333 -13.59 -3.87 -16.84
N VAL A 334 -14.49 -3.11 -16.22
CA VAL A 334 -15.93 -3.15 -16.47
C VAL A 334 -16.31 -2.11 -17.52
N ARG A 335 -16.59 -2.56 -18.75
CA ARG A 335 -16.95 -1.69 -19.89
C ARG A 335 -18.09 -0.71 -19.60
N GLN A 336 -19.10 -1.15 -18.84
CA GLN A 336 -20.22 -0.29 -18.48
C GLN A 336 -19.79 0.91 -17.65
N ARG A 337 -18.84 0.74 -16.71
CA ARG A 337 -18.32 1.84 -15.88
C ARG A 337 -17.59 2.87 -16.75
N ALA A 338 -16.72 2.42 -17.65
CA ALA A 338 -16.03 3.31 -18.59
C ALA A 338 -17.04 4.12 -19.44
N ARG A 339 -18.07 3.47 -19.98
CA ARG A 339 -19.12 4.13 -20.76
C ARG A 339 -19.91 5.15 -19.94
N MET A 340 -20.31 4.80 -18.72
CA MET A 340 -21.06 5.70 -17.84
C MET A 340 -20.22 6.90 -17.38
N GLY A 341 -18.91 6.70 -17.20
CA GLY A 341 -17.97 7.75 -16.84
C GLY A 341 -17.52 8.63 -18.01
N GLY A 342 -17.97 8.37 -19.24
CA GLY A 342 -17.51 9.11 -20.43
C GLY A 342 -16.03 8.88 -20.75
N ILE A 343 -15.47 7.75 -20.32
CA ILE A 343 -14.05 7.45 -20.48
C ILE A 343 -13.79 6.89 -21.88
N GLU A 344 -13.06 7.66 -22.70
CA GLU A 344 -12.62 7.25 -24.04
C GLU A 344 -11.50 6.22 -23.97
N LEU A 345 -10.56 6.39 -23.03
CA LEU A 345 -9.40 5.54 -22.86
C LEU A 345 -9.35 4.90 -21.45
N PRO A 346 -10.02 3.75 -21.25
CA PRO A 346 -9.94 3.01 -19.99
C PRO A 346 -8.56 2.36 -19.82
N LEU A 347 -7.86 2.68 -18.73
CA LEU A 347 -6.57 2.10 -18.35
C LEU A 347 -6.78 1.19 -17.12
N ILE A 348 -6.55 -0.11 -17.27
CA ILE A 348 -6.84 -1.12 -16.23
C ILE A 348 -5.65 -1.21 -15.27
N LEU A 349 -5.50 -0.18 -14.43
CA LEU A 349 -4.42 -0.05 -13.46
C LEU A 349 -5.00 0.05 -12.05
N SER A 350 -4.73 -0.92 -11.17
CA SER A 350 -5.19 -0.93 -9.78
C SER A 350 -4.04 -0.93 -8.79
N ASP A 351 -4.22 -0.25 -7.66
CA ASP A 351 -3.27 -0.30 -6.53
C ASP A 351 -3.61 -1.37 -5.50
N HIS A 352 -4.61 -2.20 -5.80
CA HIS A 352 -5.03 -3.35 -5.01
C HIS A 352 -4.78 -4.64 -5.77
N ALA A 353 -4.66 -5.74 -5.02
CA ALA A 353 -4.54 -7.09 -5.53
C ALA A 353 -5.78 -7.45 -6.36
N ASP A 354 -5.54 -7.98 -7.56
CA ASP A 354 -6.60 -8.57 -8.37
C ASP A 354 -6.98 -9.98 -7.87
N TRP A 355 -7.96 -10.62 -8.52
CA TRP A 355 -8.41 -11.95 -8.13
C TRP A 355 -7.28 -12.97 -8.03
N ASP A 356 -6.37 -12.99 -9.02
CA ASP A 356 -5.30 -13.99 -9.08
C ASP A 356 -4.22 -13.69 -8.00
N GLU A 357 -3.98 -12.40 -7.71
CA GLU A 357 -3.10 -11.97 -6.61
C GLU A 357 -3.70 -12.29 -5.24
N LEU A 358 -5.00 -12.07 -5.02
CA LEU A 358 -5.69 -12.38 -3.76
C LEU A 358 -5.60 -13.88 -3.45
N ILE A 359 -5.94 -14.75 -4.40
CA ILE A 359 -5.90 -16.21 -4.18
C ILE A 359 -4.47 -16.73 -4.00
N ARG A 360 -3.48 -16.12 -4.69
CA ARG A 360 -2.06 -16.43 -4.48
C ARG A 360 -1.61 -16.00 -3.09
N THR A 361 -2.12 -14.88 -2.58
CA THR A 361 -1.81 -14.42 -1.21
C THR A 361 -2.35 -15.38 -0.17
N ILE A 362 -3.61 -15.79 -0.29
CA ILE A 362 -4.21 -16.78 0.63
C ILE A 362 -3.36 -18.06 0.68
N HIS A 363 -2.89 -18.54 -0.47
CA HIS A 363 -1.98 -19.68 -0.53
C HIS A 363 -0.64 -19.41 0.17
N ASP A 364 0.04 -18.31 -0.18
CA ASP A 364 1.40 -18.00 0.29
C ASP A 364 1.47 -17.59 1.76
N MET A 365 0.37 -17.09 2.35
CA MET A 365 0.29 -16.76 3.77
C MET A 365 0.14 -18.01 4.66
N GLY A 366 -0.22 -19.16 4.08
CA GLY A 366 -0.30 -20.45 4.78
C GLY A 366 -1.31 -20.50 5.93
N ALA A 367 -2.21 -19.53 6.03
CA ALA A 367 -3.08 -19.38 7.18
C ALA A 367 -4.21 -20.42 7.17
N PRO A 368 -4.44 -21.15 8.28
CA PRO A 368 -5.57 -22.09 8.38
C PRO A 368 -6.92 -21.35 8.44
N ARG A 369 -6.91 -20.05 8.73
CA ARG A 369 -8.10 -19.23 8.94
C ARG A 369 -7.97 -17.89 8.24
N LEU A 370 -9.08 -17.41 7.68
CA LEU A 370 -9.15 -16.21 6.87
C LEU A 370 -10.34 -15.34 7.28
N TRP A 371 -10.10 -14.07 7.58
CA TRP A 371 -11.15 -13.07 7.64
C TRP A 371 -11.05 -12.15 6.44
N VAL A 372 -12.19 -11.92 5.78
CA VAL A 372 -12.25 -11.11 4.58
C VAL A 372 -12.97 -9.80 4.89
N THR A 373 -12.43 -8.68 4.42
CA THR A 373 -12.98 -7.35 4.66
C THR A 373 -12.82 -6.46 3.44
N HIS A 374 -13.36 -5.23 3.45
CA HIS A 374 -13.15 -4.20 2.42
C HIS A 374 -13.49 -4.68 1.01
N GLY A 375 -14.79 -4.86 0.71
CA GLY A 375 -15.28 -5.21 -0.63
C GLY A 375 -16.30 -6.35 -0.63
N ARG A 376 -16.40 -7.06 -1.76
CA ARG A 376 -17.34 -8.17 -1.95
C ARG A 376 -16.71 -9.49 -1.51
N GLU A 377 -17.03 -9.87 -0.28
CA GLU A 377 -16.32 -10.90 0.46
C GLU A 377 -16.70 -12.34 0.02
N GLU A 378 -17.90 -12.55 -0.53
CA GLU A 378 -18.52 -13.88 -0.68
C GLU A 378 -17.73 -14.81 -1.59
N ALA A 379 -17.25 -14.30 -2.73
CA ALA A 379 -16.52 -15.10 -3.70
C ALA A 379 -15.15 -15.54 -3.15
N LEU A 380 -14.46 -14.67 -2.43
CA LEU A 380 -13.16 -14.99 -1.83
C LEU A 380 -13.30 -15.94 -0.65
N VAL A 381 -14.33 -15.75 0.20
CA VAL A 381 -14.69 -16.69 1.29
C VAL A 381 -15.02 -18.07 0.71
N HIS A 382 -15.81 -18.13 -0.36
CA HIS A 382 -16.14 -19.39 -1.03
C HIS A 382 -14.88 -20.08 -1.59
N TYR A 383 -14.01 -19.33 -2.27
CA TYR A 383 -12.74 -19.86 -2.77
C TYR A 383 -11.88 -20.42 -1.63
N ALA A 384 -11.68 -19.68 -0.55
CA ALA A 384 -10.85 -20.10 0.58
C ALA A 384 -11.37 -21.39 1.22
N ARG A 385 -12.69 -21.50 1.44
CA ARG A 385 -13.33 -22.73 1.94
C ARG A 385 -13.12 -23.91 1.00
N SER A 386 -13.18 -23.70 -0.31
CA SER A 386 -12.90 -24.76 -1.30
C SER A 386 -11.45 -25.27 -1.26
N LYS A 387 -10.53 -24.49 -0.67
CA LYS A 387 -9.13 -24.85 -0.43
C LYS A 387 -8.86 -25.38 0.98
N GLY A 388 -9.90 -25.59 1.78
CA GLY A 388 -9.79 -26.10 3.15
C GLY A 388 -9.39 -25.05 4.19
N VAL A 389 -9.51 -23.76 3.88
CA VAL A 389 -9.27 -22.65 4.81
C VAL A 389 -10.58 -22.28 5.52
N GLU A 390 -10.55 -22.16 6.84
CA GLU A 390 -11.70 -21.65 7.61
C GLU A 390 -11.88 -20.15 7.35
N ALA A 391 -12.82 -19.80 6.47
CA ALA A 391 -13.00 -18.41 6.05
C ALA A 391 -14.36 -17.81 6.45
N GLU A 392 -14.36 -16.55 6.85
CA GLU A 392 -15.57 -15.77 7.14
C GLU A 392 -15.43 -14.28 6.82
N ALA A 393 -16.60 -13.63 6.70
CA ALA A 393 -16.77 -12.20 6.55
C ALA A 393 -16.39 -11.44 7.85
N LEU A 394 -15.60 -10.38 7.73
CA LEU A 394 -15.27 -9.52 8.87
C LEU A 394 -16.37 -8.48 9.12
N SER A 395 -17.00 -7.95 8.07
CA SER A 395 -18.10 -6.96 8.12
C SER A 395 -17.83 -5.80 9.09
N LEU A 396 -16.80 -5.00 8.81
CA LEU A 396 -16.45 -3.81 9.61
C LEU A 396 -17.34 -2.61 9.22
N VAL A 397 -17.90 -1.91 10.22
CA VAL A 397 -18.75 -0.73 10.01
C VAL A 397 -17.89 0.48 9.60
N GLY A 398 -18.20 1.09 8.46
CA GLY A 398 -17.56 2.32 7.97
C GLY A 398 -16.65 2.17 6.75
N PHE A 399 -16.44 0.93 6.27
CA PHE A 399 -15.82 0.65 4.98
C PHE A 399 -16.94 0.41 3.96
N GLU A 400 -17.36 1.47 3.27
CA GLU A 400 -18.35 1.39 2.19
C GLU A 400 -17.71 0.89 0.90
N GLU A 401 -18.49 0.27 0.01
CA GLU A 401 -18.04 -0.18 -1.31
C GLU A 401 -17.37 0.99 -2.06
N GLU A 402 -16.05 0.94 -2.29
CA GLU A 402 -15.40 1.78 -3.29
C GLU A 402 -15.90 1.37 -4.68
N GLY A 403 -17.08 1.86 -5.05
CA GLY A 403 -17.80 1.34 -6.20
C GLY A 403 -18.89 2.26 -6.75
N GLY A 404 -19.00 3.51 -6.28
CA GLY A 404 -19.84 4.55 -6.89
C GLY A 404 -19.34 4.99 -8.25
#